data_AF-A0A0P7KZQ6-F1
#
_entry.id   AF-A0A0P7KZQ6-F1
#
_cell.length_a   1.000
_cell.length_b   1.000
_cell.length_c   1.000
_cell.angle_alpha   90.00
_cell.angle_beta   90.00
_cell.angle_gamma   90.00
#
_symmetry.space_group_name_H-M   'P 1'
#
loop_
_entity.id
_entity.type
_entity.pdbx_description
1 polymer ?
#
loop_
_entity_poly.entity_id
_entity_poly.type
_entity_poly.pdbx_seq_one_letter_code
_entity_poly.pdbx_strand_id
1 'polypeptide(L)'
;MKRKFPLYGAVLAGMLYLAPTTASAEDISKHWAYHEMNYLITNDLMKGDEFGNYRPNDAVTRAEFAAFLVRTINLPVASSHATFSDVKKGDWYYGVIEQASYHGLIKGDEQGKFNPNAHINRQEMAAMLKRALNYQNINTSSSPINFSDNARIAKWAYADVQAVVTTGLLVGKPNNQFAPLAQTTRAEAATVLYRLIHLEAPETGGKQYSTTNYSQDYASVVNKQATNNPKVDGAGIFTASDALVSYYVHPKSFMQDSPSFYQFLKLSTVVNNLNAKELNDKVLANKGSLASMADAFIQAGVDNNVNAIYLLSHALHETANGSSALIKGIEVGLDTNGKPLMVTPENRDSLTTIQKTYNAYGIGAIDADANKYGAERAYTNGWFTVQDAIIGGAQFVKDQYISKGQDTLYKMRWNPENPTVHQYATHVMWAVIQAKKIYDIYELIGAVTTTKLVFDVPAYQGQPSAPSLPSATKQYALDPYLAGATGKATTNLNMRTYPNTADAASIITNLPKDTSFKVLGENGGWFKVSVNGQEGWVFDDYVQLENGLQIVDMNITLNVRSEPSTTAAILGTVKPNGFIIGAVDDKGEFIKNGAWYQVIYNGKTGWVHSDYIVKK
;
A
#
# COMPACT_ATOMS: atom_id res chain seq x y z
N MET A 1 -12.82 54.96 -35.85
CA MET A 1 -13.64 55.19 -34.65
C MET A 1 -15.10 54.93 -35.00
N LYS A 2 -15.83 54.22 -34.12
CA LYS A 2 -17.30 54.01 -34.09
C LYS A 2 -17.93 52.97 -35.03
N ARG A 3 -18.30 51.84 -34.40
CA ARG A 3 -19.61 51.11 -34.40
C ARG A 3 -20.46 51.14 -35.68
N LYS A 4 -20.88 49.94 -36.12
CA LYS A 4 -22.24 49.37 -35.92
C LYS A 4 -22.36 48.02 -36.64
N PHE A 5 -22.81 46.98 -35.92
CA PHE A 5 -23.39 45.76 -36.51
C PHE A 5 -24.91 45.90 -36.49
N PRO A 6 -25.60 45.57 -37.60
CA PRO A 6 -26.93 44.99 -37.53
C PRO A 6 -26.96 43.65 -38.26
N LEU A 7 -27.63 42.65 -37.70
CA LEU A 7 -28.20 41.52 -38.45
C LEU A 7 -29.30 40.93 -37.57
N TYR A 8 -30.56 41.28 -37.83
CA TYR A 8 -31.50 40.54 -38.67
C TYR A 8 -31.64 39.07 -38.29
N GLY A 9 -32.84 38.75 -37.81
CA GLY A 9 -33.27 37.41 -37.43
C GLY A 9 -33.18 36.43 -38.58
N ALA A 10 -32.74 35.22 -38.24
CA ALA A 10 -32.77 34.07 -39.12
C ALA A 10 -33.87 33.11 -38.66
N VAL A 11 -34.70 32.79 -39.64
CA VAL A 11 -35.78 31.81 -39.66
C VAL A 11 -35.28 30.44 -39.20
N LEU A 12 -36.03 29.80 -38.30
CA LEU A 12 -35.91 28.37 -38.01
C LEU A 12 -36.18 27.57 -39.28
N ALA A 13 -35.13 27.03 -39.88
CA ALA A 13 -35.23 25.91 -40.81
C ALA A 13 -34.56 24.71 -40.14
N GLY A 14 -35.39 23.77 -39.69
CA GLY A 14 -34.92 22.51 -39.13
C GLY A 14 -34.14 21.71 -40.18
N MET A 15 -32.83 21.63 -40.01
CA MET A 15 -32.07 20.48 -40.47
C MET A 15 -32.04 19.49 -39.32
N LEU A 16 -32.70 18.34 -39.52
CA LEU A 16 -32.41 17.15 -38.71
C LEU A 16 -30.90 16.89 -38.83
N TYR A 17 -30.16 17.21 -37.77
CA TYR A 17 -28.93 16.48 -37.50
C TYR A 17 -29.37 15.07 -37.14
N LEU A 18 -29.29 14.16 -38.11
CA LEU A 18 -29.14 12.75 -37.80
C LEU A 18 -27.83 12.64 -37.01
N ALA A 19 -27.93 12.61 -35.68
CA ALA A 19 -26.83 12.20 -34.85
C ALA A 19 -26.40 10.80 -35.35
N PRO A 20 -25.13 10.58 -35.73
CA PRO A 20 -24.69 9.25 -36.08
C PRO A 20 -25.01 8.32 -34.92
N THR A 21 -25.81 7.29 -35.23
CA THR A 21 -26.26 6.28 -34.31
C THR A 21 -25.08 5.53 -33.69
N THR A 22 -25.31 4.98 -32.51
CA THR A 22 -24.45 4.26 -31.56
C THR A 22 -23.68 3.04 -32.13
N ALA A 23 -22.95 3.19 -33.24
CA ALA A 23 -22.10 2.16 -33.85
C ALA A 23 -20.59 2.41 -33.60
N SER A 24 -20.21 3.62 -33.19
CA SER A 24 -18.81 4.09 -33.06
C SER A 24 -17.91 3.29 -32.09
N ALA A 25 -18.41 2.31 -31.35
CA ALA A 25 -17.59 1.60 -30.37
C ALA A 25 -17.91 0.11 -30.22
N GLU A 26 -18.86 -0.44 -30.99
CA GLU A 26 -19.31 -1.82 -30.74
C GLU A 26 -18.18 -2.82 -31.05
N ASP A 27 -17.45 -2.63 -32.15
CA ASP A 27 -16.35 -3.50 -32.59
C ASP A 27 -15.08 -3.40 -31.72
N ILE A 28 -14.94 -2.33 -30.92
CA ILE A 28 -13.84 -2.17 -29.95
C ILE A 28 -14.27 -2.44 -28.50
N SER A 29 -15.57 -2.43 -28.18
CA SER A 29 -16.08 -2.46 -26.79
C SER A 29 -15.60 -3.64 -25.94
N LYS A 30 -15.31 -4.78 -26.58
CA LYS A 30 -14.76 -5.99 -25.94
C LYS A 30 -13.32 -6.28 -26.32
N HIS A 31 -12.67 -5.37 -27.06
CA HIS A 31 -11.33 -5.54 -27.56
C HIS A 31 -10.29 -5.18 -26.47
N TRP A 32 -9.16 -5.87 -26.44
CA TRP A 32 -8.12 -5.65 -25.41
C TRP A 32 -7.57 -4.20 -25.41
N ALA A 33 -7.61 -3.54 -26.57
CA ALA A 33 -7.15 -2.16 -26.78
C ALA A 33 -8.29 -1.13 -26.69
N TYR A 34 -9.44 -1.48 -26.11
CA TYR A 34 -10.62 -0.61 -26.05
C TYR A 34 -10.25 0.77 -25.50
N HIS A 35 -9.51 0.83 -24.40
CA HIS A 35 -9.19 2.08 -23.72
C HIS A 35 -8.35 3.01 -24.60
N GLU A 36 -7.26 2.50 -25.15
CA GLU A 36 -6.33 3.27 -25.99
C GLU A 36 -7.01 3.71 -27.29
N MET A 37 -7.77 2.83 -27.93
CA MET A 37 -8.52 3.17 -29.12
C MET A 37 -9.60 4.20 -28.82
N ASN A 38 -10.40 3.99 -27.76
CA ASN A 38 -11.44 4.93 -27.36
C ASN A 38 -10.86 6.31 -27.07
N TYR A 39 -9.71 6.41 -26.40
CA TYR A 39 -9.02 7.68 -26.19
C TYR A 39 -8.68 8.37 -27.52
N LEU A 40 -8.04 7.66 -28.44
CA LEU A 40 -7.70 8.24 -29.74
C LEU A 40 -8.93 8.64 -30.56
N ILE A 41 -10.03 7.91 -30.41
CA ILE A 41 -11.29 8.16 -31.10
C ILE A 41 -11.98 9.42 -30.54
N THR A 42 -12.16 9.49 -29.22
CA THR A 42 -12.84 10.62 -28.58
C THR A 42 -12.04 11.92 -28.69
N ASN A 43 -10.72 11.84 -28.89
CA ASN A 43 -9.84 12.98 -29.14
C ASN A 43 -9.58 13.26 -30.64
N ASP A 44 -10.35 12.63 -31.54
CA ASP A 44 -10.27 12.84 -32.99
C ASP A 44 -8.94 12.46 -33.68
N LEU A 45 -8.12 11.65 -33.00
CA LEU A 45 -6.81 11.22 -33.46
C LEU A 45 -6.89 10.00 -34.40
N MET A 46 -7.85 9.11 -34.15
CA MET A 46 -8.11 7.92 -34.96
C MET A 46 -9.51 8.00 -35.58
N LYS A 47 -9.58 7.77 -36.90
CA LYS A 47 -10.84 7.72 -37.66
C LYS A 47 -11.15 6.28 -38.05
N GLY A 48 -12.43 5.90 -37.96
CA GLY A 48 -12.95 4.63 -38.45
C GLY A 48 -13.14 4.62 -39.97
N ASP A 49 -13.68 3.53 -40.49
CA ASP A 49 -14.12 3.45 -41.88
C ASP A 49 -15.40 4.26 -42.13
N GLU A 50 -15.88 4.24 -43.38
CA GLU A 50 -17.09 4.96 -43.81
C GLU A 50 -18.38 4.51 -43.09
N PHE A 51 -18.34 3.36 -42.41
CA PHE A 51 -19.45 2.80 -41.64
C PHE A 51 -19.29 3.00 -40.13
N GLY A 52 -18.22 3.68 -39.70
CA GLY A 52 -17.93 3.95 -38.29
C GLY A 52 -17.26 2.79 -37.54
N ASN A 53 -16.78 1.75 -38.24
CA ASN A 53 -16.02 0.66 -37.63
C ASN A 53 -14.54 1.01 -37.51
N TYR A 54 -13.89 0.59 -36.43
CA TYR A 54 -12.48 0.87 -36.17
C TYR A 54 -11.54 -0.29 -36.46
N ARG A 55 -12.09 -1.49 -36.67
CA ARG A 55 -11.40 -2.70 -37.14
C ARG A 55 -10.08 -2.95 -36.40
N PRO A 56 -10.13 -3.15 -35.08
CA PRO A 56 -8.94 -3.18 -34.22
C PRO A 56 -7.89 -4.22 -34.62
N ASN A 57 -8.30 -5.33 -35.25
CA ASN A 57 -7.43 -6.44 -35.64
C ASN A 57 -6.90 -6.34 -37.07
N ASP A 58 -7.38 -5.38 -37.87
CA ASP A 58 -6.90 -5.19 -39.24
C ASP A 58 -5.50 -4.59 -39.23
N ALA A 59 -4.68 -4.96 -40.20
CA ALA A 59 -3.36 -4.36 -40.41
C ALA A 59 -3.51 -2.88 -40.80
N VAL A 60 -2.68 -2.01 -40.20
CA VAL A 60 -2.70 -0.58 -40.49
C VAL A 60 -1.76 -0.26 -41.66
N THR A 61 -2.21 0.60 -42.57
CA THR A 61 -1.40 1.09 -43.68
C THR A 61 -0.41 2.16 -43.23
N ARG A 62 0.65 2.37 -44.02
CA ARG A 62 1.63 3.45 -43.79
C ARG A 62 0.97 4.83 -43.80
N ALA A 63 0.00 5.07 -44.69
CA ALA A 63 -0.75 6.32 -44.73
C ALA A 63 -1.63 6.54 -43.48
N GLU A 64 -2.33 5.50 -43.02
CA GLU A 64 -3.14 5.58 -41.79
C GLU A 64 -2.27 5.85 -40.56
N PHE A 65 -1.17 5.12 -40.40
CA PHE A 65 -0.28 5.33 -39.26
C PHE A 65 0.34 6.74 -39.27
N ALA A 66 0.78 7.24 -40.44
CA ALA A 66 1.24 8.62 -40.58
C ALA A 66 0.14 9.62 -40.19
N ALA A 67 -1.09 9.39 -40.64
CA ALA A 67 -2.22 10.25 -40.32
C ALA A 67 -2.52 10.29 -38.82
N PHE A 68 -2.50 9.13 -38.14
CA PHE A 68 -2.69 9.07 -36.68
C PHE A 68 -1.55 9.78 -35.95
N LEU A 69 -0.30 9.57 -36.37
CA LEU A 69 0.88 10.15 -35.74
C LEU A 69 0.91 11.68 -35.86
N VAL A 70 0.60 12.24 -37.04
CA VAL A 70 0.52 13.70 -37.25
C VAL A 70 -0.51 14.33 -36.30
N ARG A 71 -1.70 13.73 -36.18
CA ARG A 71 -2.74 14.22 -35.27
C ARG A 71 -2.31 14.08 -33.81
N THR A 72 -1.73 12.93 -33.47
CA THR A 72 -1.28 12.59 -32.11
C THR A 72 -0.33 13.64 -31.53
N ILE A 73 0.62 14.12 -32.34
CA ILE A 73 1.59 15.13 -31.89
C ILE A 73 1.22 16.56 -32.29
N ASN A 74 -0.04 16.76 -32.72
CA ASN A 74 -0.60 18.04 -33.17
C ASN A 74 0.34 18.82 -34.10
N LEU A 75 0.80 18.13 -35.16
CA LEU A 75 1.84 18.67 -36.03
C LEU A 75 1.32 19.93 -36.77
N PRO A 76 2.11 21.02 -36.88
CA PRO A 76 1.68 22.22 -37.60
C PRO A 76 1.46 21.96 -39.09
N VAL A 77 0.42 22.57 -39.67
CA VAL A 77 0.17 22.51 -41.11
C VAL A 77 1.32 23.20 -41.85
N ALA A 78 1.86 22.55 -42.88
CA ALA A 78 2.90 23.11 -43.73
C ALA A 78 2.41 23.16 -45.18
N SER A 79 2.74 24.23 -45.91
CA SER A 79 2.56 24.28 -47.36
C SER A 79 3.64 23.43 -48.01
N SER A 80 3.30 22.21 -48.39
CA SER A 80 4.24 21.23 -48.94
C SER A 80 4.01 21.03 -50.44
N HIS A 81 5.11 20.93 -51.17
CA HIS A 81 5.13 20.47 -52.56
C HIS A 81 5.07 18.94 -52.57
N ALA A 82 4.63 18.34 -53.68
CA ALA A 82 4.60 16.88 -53.79
C ALA A 82 6.01 16.30 -53.59
N THR A 83 6.19 15.48 -52.55
CA THR A 83 7.49 14.90 -52.18
C THR A 83 7.65 13.49 -52.74
N PHE A 84 6.55 12.73 -52.82
CA PHE A 84 6.56 11.33 -53.26
C PHE A 84 5.83 11.13 -54.58
N SER A 85 6.39 10.32 -55.46
CA SER A 85 5.83 10.09 -56.81
C SER A 85 4.52 9.31 -56.83
N ASP A 86 4.21 8.59 -55.75
CA ASP A 86 3.02 7.74 -55.58
C ASP A 86 1.96 8.35 -54.65
N VAL A 87 2.10 9.62 -54.26
CA VAL A 87 1.16 10.36 -53.42
C VAL A 87 0.56 11.49 -54.24
N LYS A 88 -0.69 11.35 -54.68
CA LYS A 88 -1.31 12.25 -55.66
C LYS A 88 -2.21 13.27 -54.98
N LYS A 89 -2.23 14.48 -55.55
CA LYS A 89 -3.16 15.53 -55.11
C LYS A 89 -4.60 15.04 -55.31
N GLY A 90 -5.36 14.97 -54.22
CA GLY A 90 -6.73 14.42 -54.21
C GLY A 90 -6.87 13.17 -53.35
N ASP A 91 -5.78 12.46 -53.07
CA ASP A 91 -5.81 11.36 -52.10
C ASP A 91 -6.09 11.90 -50.69
N TRP A 92 -6.91 11.20 -49.90
CA TRP A 92 -7.28 11.64 -48.54
C TRP A 92 -6.07 11.87 -47.63
N TYR A 93 -4.98 11.13 -47.88
CA TYR A 93 -3.73 11.21 -47.15
C TYR A 93 -2.72 12.21 -47.75
N TYR A 94 -3.02 12.86 -48.87
CA TYR A 94 -2.05 13.74 -49.55
C TYR A 94 -1.51 14.81 -48.60
N GLY A 95 -2.39 15.59 -47.98
CA GLY A 95 -1.98 16.66 -47.07
C GLY A 95 -1.19 16.16 -45.87
N VAL A 96 -1.61 15.04 -45.26
CA VAL A 96 -1.01 14.54 -44.03
C VAL A 96 0.36 13.89 -44.26
N ILE A 97 0.55 13.21 -45.39
CA ILE A 97 1.84 12.64 -45.78
C ILE A 97 2.83 13.76 -46.07
N GLU A 98 2.43 14.75 -46.88
CA GLU A 98 3.32 15.84 -47.23
C GLU A 98 3.69 16.70 -46.01
N GLN A 99 2.75 16.87 -45.08
CA GLN A 99 3.00 17.48 -43.77
C GLN A 99 3.99 16.66 -42.92
N ALA A 100 3.77 15.35 -42.80
CA ALA A 100 4.68 14.47 -42.06
C ALA A 100 6.10 14.47 -42.65
N SER A 101 6.20 14.52 -43.99
CA SER A 101 7.47 14.58 -44.69
C SER A 101 8.19 15.90 -44.46
N TYR A 102 7.47 17.02 -44.54
CA TYR A 102 8.02 18.36 -44.32
C TYR A 102 8.69 18.49 -42.94
N HIS A 103 8.07 17.92 -41.91
CA HIS A 103 8.60 17.91 -40.55
C HIS A 103 9.56 16.74 -40.25
N GLY A 104 9.88 15.91 -41.24
CA GLY A 104 10.87 14.84 -41.14
C GLY A 104 10.42 13.59 -40.36
N LEU A 105 9.11 13.38 -40.18
CA LEU A 105 8.57 12.20 -39.48
C LEU A 105 8.59 10.94 -40.36
N ILE A 106 8.53 11.11 -41.69
CA ILE A 106 8.50 10.01 -42.65
C ILE A 106 9.58 10.16 -43.73
N LYS A 107 9.91 9.04 -44.37
CA LYS A 107 10.81 8.97 -45.52
C LYS A 107 10.24 7.99 -46.55
N GLY A 108 10.51 8.27 -47.82
CA GLY A 108 10.22 7.36 -48.93
C GLY A 108 11.31 6.30 -49.09
N ASP A 109 11.09 5.38 -50.02
CA ASP A 109 12.10 4.43 -50.48
C ASP A 109 13.12 5.08 -51.42
N GLU A 110 14.09 4.29 -51.87
CA GLU A 110 15.17 4.73 -52.77
C GLU A 110 14.65 5.20 -54.15
N GLN A 111 13.41 4.84 -54.51
CA GLN A 111 12.76 5.25 -55.75
C GLN A 111 11.89 6.50 -55.57
N GLY A 112 11.92 7.13 -54.39
CA GLY A 112 11.13 8.33 -54.09
C GLY A 112 9.63 8.04 -53.95
N LYS A 113 9.25 6.84 -53.53
CA LYS A 113 7.87 6.45 -53.22
C LYS A 113 7.66 6.30 -51.72
N PHE A 114 6.47 6.66 -51.23
CA PHE A 114 6.11 6.46 -49.82
C PHE A 114 5.45 5.10 -49.57
N ASN A 115 4.81 4.53 -50.60
CA ASN A 115 3.99 3.32 -50.55
C ASN A 115 2.82 3.44 -49.55
N PRO A 116 1.90 4.41 -49.72
CA PRO A 116 0.89 4.78 -48.72
C PRO A 116 -0.05 3.63 -48.34
N ASN A 117 -0.38 2.75 -49.29
CA ASN A 117 -1.31 1.63 -49.10
C ASN A 117 -0.63 0.35 -48.58
N ALA A 118 0.70 0.30 -48.53
CA ALA A 118 1.39 -0.85 -47.96
C ALA A 118 1.17 -0.90 -46.44
N HIS A 119 1.05 -2.10 -45.90
CA HIS A 119 0.92 -2.31 -44.46
C HIS A 119 2.25 -2.05 -43.76
N ILE A 120 2.20 -1.36 -42.62
CA ILE A 120 3.40 -0.98 -41.87
C ILE A 120 3.85 -2.14 -40.97
N ASN A 121 5.11 -2.53 -41.11
CA ASN A 121 5.72 -3.47 -40.19
C ASN A 121 6.28 -2.77 -38.93
N ARG A 122 6.60 -3.57 -37.92
CA ARG A 122 7.01 -3.05 -36.60
C ARG A 122 8.31 -2.25 -36.62
N GLN A 123 9.28 -2.60 -37.46
CA GLN A 123 10.53 -1.83 -37.55
C GLN A 123 10.34 -0.49 -38.29
N GLU A 124 9.43 -0.42 -39.26
CA GLU A 124 9.06 0.85 -39.91
C GLU A 124 8.28 1.77 -38.97
N MET A 125 7.34 1.20 -38.19
CA MET A 125 6.65 1.93 -37.14
C MET A 125 7.64 2.49 -36.12
N ALA A 126 8.63 1.68 -35.68
CA ALA A 126 9.68 2.13 -34.78
C ALA A 126 10.46 3.35 -35.33
N ALA A 127 10.82 3.30 -36.61
CA ALA A 127 11.54 4.39 -37.27
C ALA A 127 10.73 5.69 -37.35
N MET A 128 9.41 5.60 -37.61
CA MET A 128 8.52 6.76 -37.59
C MET A 128 8.36 7.34 -36.18
N LEU A 129 8.19 6.49 -35.17
CA LEU A 129 8.09 6.91 -33.78
C LEU A 129 9.39 7.57 -33.30
N LYS A 130 10.56 7.02 -33.64
CA LYS A 130 11.83 7.63 -33.28
C LYS A 130 11.98 9.03 -33.88
N ARG A 131 11.54 9.25 -35.11
CA ARG A 131 11.52 10.58 -35.73
C ARG A 131 10.55 11.53 -35.03
N ALA A 132 9.37 11.05 -34.62
CA ALA A 132 8.45 11.84 -33.83
C ALA A 132 9.03 12.25 -32.46
N LEU A 133 9.74 11.33 -31.78
CA LEU A 133 10.46 11.64 -30.54
C LEU A 133 11.52 12.71 -30.75
N ASN A 134 12.31 12.61 -31.84
CA ASN A 134 13.30 13.62 -32.18
C ASN A 134 12.63 14.98 -32.46
N TYR A 135 11.51 14.99 -33.17
CA TYR A 135 10.76 16.22 -33.47
C TYR A 135 10.25 16.90 -32.19
N GLN A 136 9.76 16.12 -31.22
CA GLN A 136 9.31 16.62 -29.91
C GLN A 136 10.47 16.93 -28.95
N ASN A 137 11.72 16.86 -29.40
CA ASN A 137 12.94 17.02 -28.58
C ASN A 137 13.02 16.06 -27.38
N ILE A 138 12.43 14.86 -27.50
CA ILE A 138 12.51 13.82 -26.48
C ILE A 138 13.80 13.02 -26.68
N ASN A 139 14.76 13.26 -25.79
CA ASN A 139 16.02 12.51 -25.76
C ASN A 139 15.77 11.09 -25.29
N THR A 140 16.16 10.12 -26.11
CA THR A 140 16.07 8.69 -25.80
C THR A 140 17.46 8.15 -25.55
N SER A 141 17.70 7.57 -24.38
CA SER A 141 18.86 6.69 -24.19
C SER A 141 18.65 5.40 -25.00
N SER A 142 19.75 4.80 -25.45
CA SER A 142 19.73 3.56 -26.21
C SER A 142 20.45 2.46 -25.42
N SER A 143 19.69 1.53 -24.85
CA SER A 143 20.22 0.34 -24.17
C SER A 143 20.20 -0.87 -25.10
N PRO A 144 21.17 -1.80 -25.04
CA PRO A 144 21.12 -3.01 -25.85
C PRO A 144 19.79 -3.76 -25.66
N ILE A 145 19.09 -4.01 -26.76
CA ILE A 145 17.87 -4.83 -26.79
C ILE A 145 18.27 -6.31 -26.88
N ASN A 146 17.52 -7.22 -26.24
CA ASN A 146 17.85 -8.65 -26.15
C ASN A 146 16.68 -9.55 -26.60
N PHE A 147 16.14 -9.31 -27.79
CA PHE A 147 15.10 -10.18 -28.36
C PHE A 147 15.72 -11.40 -29.06
N SER A 148 15.00 -12.53 -29.02
CA SER A 148 15.41 -13.80 -29.65
C SER A 148 15.57 -13.69 -31.16
N ASP A 149 14.94 -12.71 -31.79
CA ASP A 149 15.01 -12.41 -33.22
C ASP A 149 15.72 -11.08 -33.53
N ASN A 150 16.56 -10.58 -32.62
CA ASN A 150 17.35 -9.36 -32.81
C ASN A 150 18.07 -9.31 -34.17
N ALA A 151 18.62 -10.44 -34.61
CA ALA A 151 19.35 -10.55 -35.88
C ALA A 151 18.47 -10.34 -37.14
N ARG A 152 17.14 -10.37 -36.99
CA ARG A 152 16.18 -10.09 -38.08
C ARG A 152 15.82 -8.62 -38.18
N ILE A 153 16.22 -7.77 -37.23
CA ILE A 153 16.00 -6.33 -37.31
C ILE A 153 16.95 -5.77 -38.36
N ALA A 154 16.41 -5.05 -39.34
CA ALA A 154 17.25 -4.46 -40.38
C ALA A 154 18.28 -3.49 -39.78
N LYS A 155 19.51 -3.49 -40.31
CA LYS A 155 20.61 -2.66 -39.78
C LYS A 155 20.24 -1.17 -39.70
N TRP A 156 19.47 -0.67 -40.68
CA TRP A 156 19.02 0.73 -40.71
C TRP A 156 17.99 1.04 -39.62
N ALA A 157 17.22 0.05 -39.17
CA ALA A 157 16.16 0.22 -38.17
C ALA A 157 16.65 -0.08 -36.75
N TYR A 158 17.78 -0.77 -36.60
CA TYR A 158 18.21 -1.29 -35.30
C TYR A 158 18.32 -0.21 -34.22
N ALA A 159 18.96 0.93 -34.54
CA ALA A 159 19.09 2.05 -33.60
C ALA A 159 17.74 2.68 -33.24
N ASP A 160 16.83 2.80 -34.22
CA ASP A 160 15.49 3.35 -34.00
C ASP A 160 14.66 2.40 -33.11
N VAL A 161 14.69 1.10 -33.40
CA VAL A 161 14.05 0.05 -32.60
C VAL A 161 14.59 0.06 -31.17
N GLN A 162 15.92 0.14 -31.02
CA GLN A 162 16.57 0.20 -29.72
C GLN A 162 16.07 1.38 -28.88
N ALA A 163 16.02 2.57 -29.48
CA ALA A 163 15.55 3.78 -28.82
C ALA A 163 14.08 3.68 -28.39
N VAL A 164 13.17 3.31 -29.30
CA VAL A 164 11.74 3.26 -28.98
C VAL A 164 11.37 2.12 -28.04
N VAL A 165 12.10 1.00 -28.07
CA VAL A 165 11.92 -0.08 -27.08
C VAL A 165 12.40 0.36 -25.71
N THR A 166 13.52 1.07 -25.62
CA THR A 166 14.04 1.61 -24.35
C THR A 166 13.05 2.58 -23.71
N THR A 167 12.30 3.33 -24.53
CA THR A 167 11.24 4.22 -24.02
C THR A 167 9.96 3.51 -23.55
N GLY A 168 9.80 2.22 -23.82
CA GLY A 168 8.56 1.49 -23.54
C GLY A 168 7.42 1.73 -24.53
N LEU A 169 7.61 2.59 -25.54
CA LEU A 169 6.62 2.80 -26.61
C LEU A 169 6.30 1.50 -27.34
N LEU A 170 7.35 0.81 -27.80
CA LEU A 170 7.24 -0.54 -28.36
C LEU A 170 7.79 -1.56 -27.39
N VAL A 171 6.99 -2.60 -27.15
CA VAL A 171 7.37 -3.75 -26.32
C VAL A 171 7.45 -5.01 -27.16
N GLY A 172 8.18 -6.01 -26.68
CA GLY A 172 8.27 -7.32 -27.31
C GLY A 172 6.92 -8.05 -27.38
N LYS A 173 6.82 -8.99 -28.31
CA LYS A 173 5.76 -9.98 -28.43
C LYS A 173 6.11 -11.23 -27.59
N PRO A 174 5.16 -12.18 -27.37
CA PRO A 174 5.44 -13.45 -26.71
C PRO A 174 6.67 -14.17 -27.29
N ASN A 175 7.29 -15.07 -26.50
CA ASN A 175 8.53 -15.78 -26.85
C ASN A 175 9.78 -14.87 -27.00
N ASN A 176 9.77 -13.72 -26.32
CA ASN A 176 10.86 -12.74 -26.33
C ASN A 176 11.23 -12.26 -27.75
N GLN A 177 10.23 -12.03 -28.62
CA GLN A 177 10.46 -11.59 -30.00
C GLN A 177 10.12 -10.11 -30.19
N PHE A 178 10.89 -9.39 -31.00
CA PHE A 178 10.47 -8.07 -31.51
C PHE A 178 9.53 -8.21 -32.70
N ALA A 179 9.71 -9.24 -33.53
CA ALA A 179 9.00 -9.49 -34.79
C ALA A 179 9.09 -8.32 -35.78
N PRO A 180 10.29 -7.93 -36.25
CA PRO A 180 10.51 -6.68 -36.99
C PRO A 180 9.69 -6.56 -38.28
N LEU A 181 9.46 -7.68 -38.98
CA LEU A 181 8.72 -7.73 -40.24
C LEU A 181 7.24 -8.06 -40.07
N ALA A 182 6.75 -8.27 -38.84
CA ALA A 182 5.33 -8.50 -38.60
C ALA A 182 4.54 -7.20 -38.85
N GLN A 183 3.38 -7.36 -39.49
CA GLN A 183 2.44 -6.26 -39.70
C GLN A 183 1.86 -5.78 -38.38
N THR A 184 1.62 -4.48 -38.28
CA THR A 184 1.04 -3.85 -37.08
C THR A 184 -0.47 -3.72 -37.24
N THR A 185 -1.24 -4.09 -36.23
CA THR A 185 -2.71 -3.89 -36.28
C THR A 185 -3.10 -2.46 -35.90
N ARG A 186 -4.32 -2.05 -36.23
CA ARG A 186 -4.89 -0.75 -35.81
C ARG A 186 -4.90 -0.60 -34.29
N ALA A 187 -5.22 -1.66 -33.54
CA ALA A 187 -5.16 -1.68 -32.08
C ALA A 187 -3.72 -1.51 -31.53
N GLU A 188 -2.75 -2.20 -32.14
CA GLU A 188 -1.33 -2.03 -31.76
C GLU A 188 -0.85 -0.61 -32.03
N ALA A 189 -1.21 -0.03 -33.18
CA ALA A 189 -0.89 1.36 -33.51
C ALA A 189 -1.51 2.35 -32.51
N ALA A 190 -2.80 2.18 -32.19
CA ALA A 190 -3.48 3.02 -31.21
C ALA A 190 -2.84 2.93 -29.83
N THR A 191 -2.47 1.72 -29.39
CA THR A 191 -1.80 1.51 -28.10
C THR A 191 -0.47 2.25 -28.02
N VAL A 192 0.33 2.20 -29.09
CA VAL A 192 1.65 2.85 -29.11
C VAL A 192 1.54 4.36 -29.19
N LEU A 193 0.58 4.89 -29.94
CA LEU A 193 0.30 6.32 -30.01
C LEU A 193 -0.28 6.84 -28.69
N TYR A 194 -1.15 6.08 -28.03
CA TYR A 194 -1.61 6.39 -26.67
C TYR A 194 -0.43 6.50 -25.70
N ARG A 195 0.51 5.55 -25.75
CA ARG A 195 1.75 5.64 -24.96
C ARG A 195 2.60 6.84 -25.32
N LEU A 196 2.66 7.22 -26.60
CA LEU A 196 3.40 8.42 -27.05
C LEU A 196 2.80 9.70 -26.49
N ILE A 197 1.47 9.81 -26.41
CA ILE A 197 0.78 10.96 -25.81
C ILE A 197 1.12 11.08 -24.32
N HIS A 198 1.22 9.93 -23.64
CA HIS A 198 1.53 9.84 -22.22
C HIS A 198 3.02 9.59 -21.95
N LEU A 199 3.87 9.78 -22.96
CA LEU A 199 5.31 9.57 -22.82
C LEU A 199 5.92 10.81 -22.17
N GLU A 200 5.86 10.86 -20.84
CA GLU A 200 6.80 11.66 -20.08
C GLU A 200 8.18 10.98 -20.18
N ALA A 201 9.22 11.76 -20.48
CA ALA A 201 10.56 11.26 -20.76
C ALA A 201 11.00 10.16 -19.75
N PRO A 202 11.28 8.94 -20.20
CA PRO A 202 11.66 7.87 -19.28
C PRO A 202 13.08 8.11 -18.78
N GLU A 203 13.22 8.59 -17.54
CA GLU A 203 14.25 8.03 -16.68
C GLU A 203 13.88 6.56 -16.50
N THR A 204 14.73 5.66 -16.97
CA THR A 204 14.61 4.22 -16.72
C THR A 204 14.18 3.95 -15.28
N GLY A 205 13.11 3.17 -15.11
CA GLY A 205 12.80 2.54 -13.82
C GLY A 205 14.06 1.92 -13.22
N GLY A 206 14.23 2.13 -11.92
CA GLY A 206 15.48 1.88 -11.23
C GLY A 206 15.31 2.15 -9.75
N LYS A 207 16.07 1.43 -8.94
CA LYS A 207 16.07 1.59 -7.49
C LYS A 207 17.05 2.72 -7.13
N GLN A 208 16.56 3.75 -6.46
CA GLN A 208 17.35 4.85 -5.95
C GLN A 208 17.41 4.76 -4.44
N TYR A 209 18.60 4.89 -3.88
CA TYR A 209 18.82 4.81 -2.43
C TYR A 209 19.28 6.16 -1.92
N SER A 210 18.61 6.64 -0.88
CA SER A 210 18.97 7.83 -0.14
C SER A 210 19.05 7.50 1.34
N THR A 211 19.79 8.33 2.08
CA THR A 211 19.93 8.20 3.52
C THR A 211 19.50 9.49 4.19
N THR A 212 18.57 9.40 5.15
CA THR A 212 18.22 10.51 6.03
C THR A 212 18.93 10.33 7.37
N ASN A 213 19.81 11.28 7.71
CA ASN A 213 20.52 11.29 8.99
C ASN A 213 19.68 11.98 10.07
N TYR A 214 19.40 11.28 11.16
CA TYR A 214 18.70 11.82 12.32
C TYR A 214 19.70 12.14 13.43
N SER A 215 19.45 13.22 14.17
CA SER A 215 20.27 13.62 15.33
C SER A 215 20.05 12.73 16.56
N GLN A 216 19.05 11.85 16.54
CA GLN A 216 18.76 10.94 17.64
C GLN A 216 19.87 9.89 17.79
N ASP A 217 20.30 9.64 19.03
CA ASP A 217 21.21 8.53 19.36
C ASP A 217 20.48 7.19 19.29
N TYR A 218 21.09 6.20 18.63
CA TYR A 218 20.49 4.89 18.39
C TYR A 218 20.09 4.18 19.70
N ALA A 219 20.96 4.18 20.70
CA ALA A 219 20.68 3.49 21.97
C ALA A 219 19.53 4.18 22.72
N SER A 220 19.48 5.51 22.68
CA SER A 220 18.35 6.28 23.21
C SER A 220 17.03 5.95 22.50
N VAL A 221 17.04 5.85 21.16
CA VAL A 221 15.85 5.46 20.38
C VAL A 221 15.38 4.07 20.79
N VAL A 222 16.27 3.08 20.83
CA VAL A 222 15.91 1.71 21.23
C VAL A 222 15.31 1.69 22.63
N ASN A 223 15.91 2.39 23.60
CA ASN A 223 15.40 2.43 24.97
C ASN A 223 14.00 3.07 25.06
N LYS A 224 13.77 4.20 24.38
CA LYS A 224 12.45 4.85 24.31
C LYS A 224 11.40 3.92 23.69
N GLN A 225 11.76 3.22 22.60
CA GLN A 225 10.84 2.33 21.91
C GLN A 225 10.53 1.08 22.74
N ALA A 226 11.54 0.49 23.41
CA ALA A 226 11.40 -0.69 24.25
C ALA A 226 10.52 -0.44 25.47
N THR A 227 10.57 0.78 26.02
CA THR A 227 9.74 1.18 27.17
C THR A 227 8.34 1.64 26.78
N ASN A 228 8.06 1.83 25.49
CA ASN A 228 6.75 2.24 24.97
C ASN A 228 5.81 1.06 24.65
N ASN A 229 5.89 -0.03 25.43
CA ASN A 229 5.05 -1.23 25.29
C ASN A 229 4.96 -1.79 23.85
N PRO A 230 6.09 -1.99 23.14
CA PRO A 230 6.09 -2.54 21.79
C PRO A 230 5.66 -4.00 21.81
N LYS A 231 5.05 -4.48 20.72
CA LYS A 231 4.45 -5.83 20.68
C LYS A 231 5.21 -6.78 19.77
N VAL A 232 5.41 -8.03 20.22
CA VAL A 232 6.02 -9.11 19.43
C VAL A 232 5.09 -9.55 18.33
N ASP A 233 3.78 -9.56 18.59
CA ASP A 233 2.75 -10.08 17.72
C ASP A 233 1.73 -9.01 17.30
N GLY A 234 0.96 -9.33 16.25
CA GLY A 234 -0.10 -8.46 15.73
C GLY A 234 -1.37 -8.39 16.57
N ALA A 235 -1.59 -9.35 17.48
CA ALA A 235 -2.74 -9.32 18.41
C ALA A 235 -2.46 -8.42 19.63
N GLY A 236 -1.22 -7.95 19.80
CA GLY A 236 -0.82 -7.03 20.85
C GLY A 236 -0.68 -7.68 22.23
N ILE A 237 -0.53 -9.00 22.28
CA ILE A 237 -0.50 -9.77 23.53
C ILE A 237 0.86 -9.64 24.20
N PHE A 238 1.93 -9.95 23.48
CA PHE A 238 3.27 -10.09 24.02
C PHE A 238 4.09 -8.82 23.87
N THR A 239 4.70 -8.35 24.95
CA THR A 239 5.62 -7.21 24.91
C THR A 239 6.99 -7.64 24.39
N ALA A 240 7.54 -6.89 23.43
CA ALA A 240 8.82 -7.17 22.78
C ALA A 240 10.01 -6.76 23.63
N SER A 241 11.06 -7.59 23.62
CA SER A 241 12.32 -7.28 24.30
C SER A 241 13.11 -6.16 23.61
N ASP A 242 14.00 -5.51 24.36
CA ASP A 242 14.96 -4.53 23.84
C ASP A 242 15.78 -5.09 22.67
N ALA A 243 16.15 -6.38 22.72
CA ALA A 243 16.90 -7.03 21.66
C ALA A 243 16.09 -7.13 20.35
N LEU A 244 14.79 -7.44 20.46
CA LEU A 244 13.90 -7.51 19.31
C LEU A 244 13.62 -6.12 18.73
N VAL A 245 13.37 -5.13 19.60
CA VAL A 245 13.20 -3.73 19.20
C VAL A 245 14.46 -3.21 18.51
N SER A 246 15.64 -3.46 19.07
CA SER A 246 16.92 -3.11 18.46
C SER A 246 17.05 -3.68 17.05
N TYR A 247 16.71 -4.97 16.84
CA TYR A 247 16.73 -5.56 15.51
C TYR A 247 15.84 -4.82 14.49
N TYR A 248 14.59 -4.50 14.85
CA TYR A 248 13.66 -3.86 13.90
C TYR A 248 13.87 -2.35 13.71
N VAL A 249 14.43 -1.66 14.71
CA VAL A 249 14.85 -0.26 14.59
C VAL A 249 16.11 -0.15 13.74
N HIS A 250 17.01 -1.14 13.75
CA HIS A 250 18.28 -1.04 13.04
C HIS A 250 18.14 -1.17 11.51
N PRO A 251 18.38 -0.11 10.72
CA PRO A 251 18.11 -0.14 9.28
C PRO A 251 18.97 -1.15 8.51
N LYS A 252 20.22 -1.39 8.95
CA LYS A 252 21.12 -2.37 8.31
C LYS A 252 20.86 -3.82 8.73
N SER A 253 19.87 -4.08 9.58
CA SER A 253 19.43 -5.45 9.87
C SER A 253 18.63 -6.06 8.73
N PHE A 254 18.26 -5.25 7.73
CA PHE A 254 17.55 -5.64 6.52
C PHE A 254 18.48 -5.55 5.32
N MET A 255 18.70 -6.67 4.66
CA MET A 255 19.52 -6.73 3.46
C MET A 255 18.91 -5.85 2.36
N GLN A 256 19.74 -5.03 1.71
CA GLN A 256 19.31 -4.24 0.56
C GLN A 256 18.64 -5.13 -0.48
N ASP A 257 17.62 -4.61 -1.15
CA ASP A 257 16.82 -5.31 -2.16
C ASP A 257 15.97 -6.50 -1.66
N SER A 258 16.07 -6.88 -0.38
CA SER A 258 15.18 -7.90 0.19
C SER A 258 13.72 -7.41 0.30
N PRO A 259 12.73 -8.32 0.39
CA PRO A 259 11.33 -7.92 0.58
C PRO A 259 11.13 -7.01 1.81
N SER A 260 11.86 -7.28 2.89
CA SER A 260 11.83 -6.47 4.12
C SER A 260 12.42 -5.07 3.93
N PHE A 261 13.28 -4.87 2.93
CA PHE A 261 13.89 -3.57 2.64
C PHE A 261 12.88 -2.55 2.07
N TYR A 262 11.76 -3.02 1.52
CA TYR A 262 10.68 -2.16 1.03
C TYR A 262 9.99 -1.36 2.14
N GLN A 263 10.33 -1.60 3.40
CA GLN A 263 9.91 -0.73 4.49
C GLN A 263 10.49 0.70 4.36
N PHE A 264 11.59 0.84 3.62
CA PHE A 264 12.24 2.12 3.29
C PHE A 264 11.75 2.72 1.98
N LEU A 265 10.84 2.06 1.25
CA LEU A 265 10.26 2.61 0.01
C LEU A 265 9.56 3.93 0.33
N LYS A 266 9.89 4.97 -0.43
CA LYS A 266 9.29 6.30 -0.34
C LYS A 266 7.88 6.26 -0.89
N LEU A 267 6.93 6.26 0.03
CA LEU A 267 5.50 6.19 -0.23
C LEU A 267 4.95 7.50 -0.80
N SER A 268 5.70 8.61 -0.73
CA SER A 268 5.36 9.87 -1.39
C SER A 268 5.77 9.92 -2.88
N THR A 269 6.19 8.80 -3.47
CA THR A 269 6.55 8.69 -4.89
C THR A 269 5.37 8.15 -5.67
N VAL A 270 4.86 8.96 -6.60
CA VAL A 270 3.79 8.56 -7.52
C VAL A 270 4.32 7.53 -8.53
N VAL A 271 3.49 6.54 -8.85
CA VAL A 271 3.82 5.45 -9.76
C VAL A 271 2.99 5.59 -11.04
N ASN A 272 3.58 6.15 -12.09
CA ASN A 272 2.85 6.55 -13.30
C ASN A 272 2.70 5.44 -14.35
N ASN A 273 3.37 4.30 -14.18
CA ASN A 273 3.48 3.24 -15.18
C ASN A 273 2.72 1.94 -14.81
N LEU A 274 1.73 2.02 -13.91
CA LEU A 274 0.94 0.86 -13.50
C LEU A 274 -0.11 0.49 -14.55
N ASN A 275 -0.32 -0.81 -14.75
CA ASN A 275 -1.38 -1.34 -15.60
C ASN A 275 -2.55 -1.83 -14.73
N ALA A 276 -3.69 -1.15 -14.82
CA ALA A 276 -4.88 -1.47 -14.02
C ALA A 276 -5.41 -2.88 -14.28
N LYS A 277 -5.43 -3.33 -15.54
CA LYS A 277 -5.87 -4.68 -15.91
C LYS A 277 -4.96 -5.74 -15.27
N GLU A 278 -3.66 -5.55 -15.33
CA GLU A 278 -2.70 -6.47 -14.72
C GLU A 278 -2.86 -6.56 -13.20
N LEU A 279 -3.03 -5.41 -12.53
CA LEU A 279 -3.33 -5.37 -11.10
C LEU A 279 -4.65 -6.07 -10.77
N ASN A 280 -5.69 -5.85 -11.57
CA ASN A 280 -6.97 -6.49 -11.40
C ASN A 280 -6.88 -8.02 -11.57
N ASP A 281 -6.20 -8.48 -12.61
CA ASP A 281 -6.09 -9.90 -12.93
C ASP A 281 -5.19 -10.66 -11.95
N LYS A 282 -4.05 -10.06 -11.56
CA LYS A 282 -3.02 -10.73 -10.76
C LYS A 282 -3.15 -10.50 -9.27
N VAL A 283 -3.58 -9.31 -8.85
CA VAL A 283 -3.57 -8.91 -7.43
C VAL A 283 -4.98 -8.86 -6.85
N LEU A 284 -5.90 -8.18 -7.52
CA LEU A 284 -7.26 -7.92 -7.00
C LEU A 284 -8.28 -9.00 -7.39
N ALA A 285 -7.88 -9.99 -8.18
CA ALA A 285 -8.72 -11.14 -8.49
C ALA A 285 -9.18 -11.83 -7.20
N ASN A 286 -10.50 -12.04 -7.09
CA ASN A 286 -11.16 -12.66 -5.95
C ASN A 286 -10.95 -11.92 -4.61
N LYS A 287 -10.64 -10.61 -4.61
CA LYS A 287 -10.47 -9.79 -3.39
C LYS A 287 -11.75 -9.06 -2.99
N GLY A 288 -12.89 -9.76 -3.03
CA GLY A 288 -14.19 -9.24 -2.57
C GLY A 288 -14.56 -7.89 -3.20
N SER A 289 -14.96 -6.92 -2.37
CA SER A 289 -15.35 -5.57 -2.83
C SER A 289 -14.20 -4.79 -3.49
N LEU A 290 -12.95 -5.21 -3.33
CA LEU A 290 -11.79 -4.58 -3.97
C LEU A 290 -11.49 -5.18 -5.36
N ALA A 291 -12.19 -6.23 -5.78
CA ALA A 291 -12.03 -6.78 -7.11
C ALA A 291 -12.33 -5.72 -8.18
N SER A 292 -11.53 -5.68 -9.23
CA SER A 292 -11.64 -4.71 -10.33
C SER A 292 -11.41 -3.24 -9.96
N MET A 293 -10.94 -2.91 -8.75
CA MET A 293 -10.74 -1.53 -8.27
C MET A 293 -9.33 -0.96 -8.50
N ALA A 294 -8.50 -1.56 -9.37
CA ALA A 294 -7.15 -1.06 -9.62
C ALA A 294 -7.10 0.41 -10.08
N ASP A 295 -8.03 0.84 -10.94
CA ASP A 295 -8.11 2.23 -11.41
C ASP A 295 -8.32 3.20 -10.24
N ALA A 296 -9.14 2.85 -9.25
CA ALA A 296 -9.35 3.66 -8.05
C ALA A 296 -8.06 3.83 -7.24
N PHE A 297 -7.24 2.79 -7.11
CA PHE A 297 -5.95 2.87 -6.40
C PHE A 297 -4.91 3.69 -7.17
N ILE A 298 -4.85 3.54 -8.50
CA ILE A 298 -3.96 4.33 -9.36
C ILE A 298 -4.35 5.80 -9.27
N GLN A 299 -5.63 6.12 -9.44
CA GLN A 299 -6.17 7.47 -9.31
C GLN A 299 -5.88 8.07 -7.94
N ALA A 300 -6.17 7.30 -6.87
CA ALA A 300 -5.88 7.72 -5.50
C ALA A 300 -4.39 8.03 -5.30
N GLY A 301 -3.49 7.24 -5.91
CA GLY A 301 -2.06 7.50 -5.83
C GLY A 301 -1.63 8.79 -6.50
N VAL A 302 -2.17 9.07 -7.69
CA VAL A 302 -1.92 10.31 -8.44
C VAL A 302 -2.45 11.53 -7.68
N ASP A 303 -3.72 11.52 -7.27
CA ASP A 303 -4.37 12.66 -6.61
C ASP A 303 -3.72 13.04 -5.28
N ASN A 304 -3.23 12.03 -4.57
CA ASN A 304 -2.72 12.20 -3.22
C ASN A 304 -1.20 12.29 -3.14
N ASN A 305 -0.48 12.14 -4.25
CA ASN A 305 0.98 11.97 -4.26
C ASN A 305 1.42 10.81 -3.35
N VAL A 306 0.71 9.68 -3.43
CA VAL A 306 0.99 8.48 -2.65
C VAL A 306 1.23 7.29 -3.58
N ASN A 307 2.14 6.40 -3.18
CA ASN A 307 2.43 5.18 -3.91
C ASN A 307 1.18 4.28 -3.98
N ALA A 308 0.65 4.07 -5.19
CA ALA A 308 -0.58 3.31 -5.42
C ALA A 308 -0.47 1.83 -5.01
N ILE A 309 0.72 1.21 -5.11
CA ILE A 309 0.93 -0.18 -4.68
C ILE A 309 0.86 -0.29 -3.16
N TYR A 310 1.40 0.69 -2.44
CA TYR A 310 1.21 0.79 -1.00
C TYR A 310 -0.27 0.95 -0.64
N LEU A 311 -1.00 1.88 -1.27
CA LEU A 311 -2.44 2.06 -1.00
C LEU A 311 -3.23 0.77 -1.22
N LEU A 312 -2.95 0.05 -2.31
CA LEU A 312 -3.57 -1.23 -2.63
C LEU A 312 -3.22 -2.29 -1.58
N SER A 313 -1.93 -2.48 -1.28
CA SER A 313 -1.45 -3.42 -0.26
C SER A 313 -2.07 -3.14 1.12
N HIS A 314 -2.19 -1.87 1.47
CA HIS A 314 -2.75 -1.41 2.73
C HIS A 314 -4.24 -1.74 2.79
N ALA A 315 -5.02 -1.38 1.77
CA ALA A 315 -6.44 -1.70 1.73
C ALA A 315 -6.70 -3.21 1.78
N LEU A 316 -5.91 -4.03 1.10
CA LEU A 316 -6.01 -5.50 1.19
C LEU A 316 -5.80 -6.00 2.62
N HIS A 317 -4.89 -5.38 3.38
CA HIS A 317 -4.65 -5.75 4.77
C HIS A 317 -5.82 -5.38 5.66
N GLU A 318 -6.23 -4.11 5.64
CA GLU A 318 -7.26 -3.57 6.54
C GLU A 318 -8.63 -4.19 6.29
N THR A 319 -8.90 -4.58 5.04
CA THR A 319 -10.21 -5.11 4.65
C THR A 319 -10.29 -6.62 4.65
N ALA A 320 -9.25 -7.32 5.13
CA ALA A 320 -9.12 -8.78 5.02
C ALA A 320 -9.38 -9.26 3.58
N ASN A 321 -8.60 -8.76 2.62
CA ASN A 321 -8.73 -9.03 1.18
C ASN A 321 -10.11 -8.63 0.62
N GLY A 322 -10.63 -7.47 1.02
CA GLY A 322 -11.90 -6.92 0.53
C GLY A 322 -13.15 -7.60 1.09
N SER A 323 -13.03 -8.32 2.21
CA SER A 323 -14.12 -9.13 2.78
C SER A 323 -14.73 -8.56 4.07
N SER A 324 -14.10 -7.54 4.68
CA SER A 324 -14.60 -6.88 5.90
C SER A 324 -15.98 -6.24 5.70
N ALA A 325 -16.73 -6.07 6.79
CA ALA A 325 -18.05 -5.44 6.74
C ALA A 325 -17.97 -3.99 6.23
N LEU A 326 -16.98 -3.23 6.69
CA LEU A 326 -16.75 -1.83 6.30
C LEU A 326 -16.58 -1.63 4.78
N ILE A 327 -15.89 -2.53 4.07
CA ILE A 327 -15.71 -2.41 2.62
C ILE A 327 -16.81 -3.11 1.80
N LYS A 328 -17.56 -4.04 2.41
CA LYS A 328 -18.83 -4.55 1.84
C LYS A 328 -19.94 -3.50 1.92
N GLY A 329 -19.77 -2.58 2.86
CA GLY A 329 -20.52 -1.36 3.08
C GLY A 329 -21.62 -1.53 4.12
N ILE A 330 -21.82 -0.48 4.91
CA ILE A 330 -22.73 -0.41 6.06
C ILE A 330 -23.66 0.80 5.86
N GLU A 331 -24.96 0.61 6.12
CA GLU A 331 -25.93 1.71 6.04
C GLU A 331 -25.77 2.68 7.22
N VAL A 332 -25.75 3.97 6.91
CA VAL A 332 -25.70 5.06 7.88
C VAL A 332 -26.74 6.10 7.44
N GLY A 333 -27.46 6.68 8.40
CA GLY A 333 -28.40 7.78 8.17
C GLY A 333 -28.16 8.91 9.17
N LEU A 334 -28.88 10.02 8.99
CA LEU A 334 -28.81 11.18 9.88
C LEU A 334 -29.96 11.13 10.90
N ASP A 335 -29.63 11.37 12.17
CA ASP A 335 -30.63 11.63 13.20
C ASP A 335 -31.27 13.02 13.04
N THR A 336 -32.21 13.35 13.94
CA THR A 336 -32.92 14.64 13.93
C THR A 336 -32.01 15.86 14.15
N ASN A 337 -30.79 15.66 14.66
CA ASN A 337 -29.78 16.70 14.85
C ASN A 337 -28.76 16.74 13.70
N GLY A 338 -28.94 15.92 12.65
CA GLY A 338 -28.00 15.82 11.54
C GLY A 338 -26.73 15.02 11.86
N LYS A 339 -26.72 14.22 12.93
CA LYS A 339 -25.58 13.38 13.28
C LYS A 339 -25.67 12.03 12.54
N PRO A 340 -24.57 11.58 11.89
CA PRO A 340 -24.53 10.25 11.29
C PRO A 340 -24.62 9.16 12.36
N LEU A 341 -25.51 8.19 12.16
CA LEU A 341 -25.67 7.00 12.99
C LEU A 341 -25.76 5.74 12.11
N MET A 342 -25.02 4.70 12.49
CA MET A 342 -25.17 3.38 11.87
C MET A 342 -26.62 2.92 11.99
N VAL A 343 -27.19 2.45 10.88
CA VAL A 343 -28.57 1.97 10.83
C VAL A 343 -28.68 0.64 11.57
N THR A 344 -29.66 0.54 12.46
CA THR A 344 -30.08 -0.68 13.14
C THR A 344 -31.60 -0.87 12.96
N PRO A 345 -32.15 -2.08 13.20
CA PRO A 345 -33.60 -2.28 13.15
C PRO A 345 -34.37 -1.32 14.05
N GLU A 346 -33.79 -0.89 15.18
CA GLU A 346 -34.44 -0.06 16.19
C GLU A 346 -34.45 1.43 15.82
N ASN A 347 -33.44 1.92 15.09
CA ASN A 347 -33.32 3.34 14.76
C ASN A 347 -33.74 3.71 13.33
N ARG A 348 -33.90 2.72 12.44
CA ARG A 348 -34.11 2.94 10.99
C ARG A 348 -35.21 3.95 10.67
N ASP A 349 -36.38 3.82 11.31
CA ASP A 349 -37.54 4.69 11.04
C ASP A 349 -37.34 6.14 11.51
N SER A 350 -36.36 6.38 12.40
CA SER A 350 -36.01 7.71 12.90
C SER A 350 -34.93 8.42 12.09
N LEU A 351 -34.26 7.70 11.17
CA LEU A 351 -33.14 8.22 10.39
C LEU A 351 -33.57 8.73 9.02
N THR A 352 -32.88 9.78 8.55
CA THR A 352 -33.06 10.36 7.22
C THR A 352 -31.80 10.18 6.37
N THR A 353 -31.92 10.34 5.05
CA THR A 353 -30.75 10.30 4.13
C THR A 353 -29.89 9.03 4.28
N ILE A 354 -30.54 7.88 4.47
CA ILE A 354 -29.84 6.61 4.62
C ILE A 354 -29.07 6.28 3.34
N GLN A 355 -27.77 6.08 3.47
CA GLN A 355 -26.90 5.67 2.38
C GLN A 355 -25.97 4.55 2.84
N LYS A 356 -25.58 3.70 1.91
CA LYS A 356 -24.54 2.70 2.14
C LYS A 356 -23.18 3.39 2.07
N THR A 357 -22.35 3.14 3.07
CA THR A 357 -21.03 3.75 3.21
C THR A 357 -19.93 2.70 3.16
N TYR A 358 -18.75 3.08 2.70
CA TYR A 358 -17.63 2.18 2.45
C TYR A 358 -16.36 2.74 3.11
N ASN A 359 -15.51 1.87 3.66
CA ASN A 359 -14.25 2.29 4.27
C ASN A 359 -13.13 1.28 3.95
N ALA A 360 -12.17 1.70 3.12
CA ALA A 360 -11.11 0.84 2.59
C ALA A 360 -9.87 0.73 3.50
N TYR A 361 -9.76 1.58 4.53
CA TYR A 361 -8.56 1.68 5.37
C TYR A 361 -8.88 1.68 6.88
N GLY A 362 -10.10 1.33 7.26
CA GLY A 362 -10.52 1.31 8.68
C GLY A 362 -10.49 2.68 9.36
N ILE A 363 -10.56 3.79 8.60
CA ILE A 363 -10.38 5.13 9.16
C ILE A 363 -11.54 5.46 10.11
N GLY A 364 -11.20 5.78 11.37
CA GLY A 364 -12.19 6.07 12.42
C GLY A 364 -12.82 4.83 13.05
N ALA A 365 -12.36 3.62 12.70
CA ALA A 365 -12.74 2.41 13.42
C ALA A 365 -12.01 2.37 14.77
N ILE A 366 -12.76 2.20 15.86
CA ILE A 366 -12.24 2.14 17.23
C ILE A 366 -12.58 0.76 17.79
N ASP A 367 -11.66 0.13 18.53
CA ASP A 367 -11.78 -1.25 19.02
C ASP A 367 -13.09 -1.57 19.74
N ALA A 368 -13.71 -0.58 20.40
CA ALA A 368 -14.99 -0.75 21.07
C ALA A 368 -16.15 -1.13 20.11
N ASP A 369 -16.16 -0.58 18.90
CA ASP A 369 -17.13 -0.91 17.83
C ASP A 369 -16.62 -0.40 16.47
N ALA A 370 -15.69 -1.16 15.89
CA ALA A 370 -14.99 -0.77 14.67
C ALA A 370 -15.93 -0.50 13.48
N ASN A 371 -17.00 -1.29 13.35
CA ASN A 371 -17.94 -1.19 12.24
C ASN A 371 -18.79 0.07 12.35
N LYS A 372 -19.33 0.36 13.53
CA LYS A 372 -20.15 1.55 13.76
C LYS A 372 -19.35 2.83 13.49
N TYR A 373 -18.24 3.02 14.21
CA TYR A 373 -17.49 4.27 14.13
C TYR A 373 -16.81 4.44 12.77
N GLY A 374 -16.34 3.35 12.15
CA GLY A 374 -15.78 3.37 10.81
C GLY A 374 -16.81 3.73 9.73
N ALA A 375 -18.06 3.28 9.85
CA ALA A 375 -19.14 3.61 8.91
C ALA A 375 -19.65 5.04 9.09
N GLU A 376 -19.88 5.48 10.33
CA GLU A 376 -20.29 6.87 10.64
C GLU A 376 -19.24 7.89 10.16
N ARG A 377 -17.95 7.54 10.30
CA ARG A 377 -16.84 8.32 9.74
C ARG A 377 -16.87 8.34 8.20
N ALA A 378 -17.12 7.21 7.55
CA ALA A 378 -17.23 7.11 6.10
C ALA A 378 -18.39 7.97 5.55
N TYR A 379 -19.53 7.98 6.23
CA TYR A 379 -20.66 8.86 5.89
C TYR A 379 -20.27 10.33 5.93
N THR A 380 -19.59 10.75 7.00
CA THR A 380 -19.14 12.13 7.18
C THR A 380 -18.20 12.59 6.05
N ASN A 381 -17.40 11.67 5.51
CA ASN A 381 -16.46 11.94 4.42
C ASN A 381 -17.06 11.71 3.01
N GLY A 382 -18.34 11.33 2.92
CA GLY A 382 -19.03 11.11 1.64
C GLY A 382 -18.59 9.84 0.89
N TRP A 383 -18.11 8.81 1.59
CA TRP A 383 -17.64 7.58 0.96
C TRP A 383 -18.79 6.61 0.64
N PHE A 384 -19.59 6.96 -0.37
CA PHE A 384 -20.80 6.22 -0.75
C PHE A 384 -20.57 5.16 -1.82
N THR A 385 -19.36 5.08 -2.38
CA THR A 385 -18.91 3.96 -3.22
C THR A 385 -17.58 3.40 -2.74
N VAL A 386 -17.21 2.21 -3.20
CA VAL A 386 -15.88 1.62 -2.94
C VAL A 386 -14.77 2.53 -3.48
N GLN A 387 -14.97 3.14 -4.64
CA GLN A 387 -14.01 4.06 -5.24
C GLN A 387 -13.81 5.31 -4.37
N ASP A 388 -14.90 5.93 -3.88
CA ASP A 388 -14.81 7.09 -2.98
C ASP A 388 -14.04 6.75 -1.70
N ALA A 389 -14.27 5.56 -1.14
CA ALA A 389 -13.57 5.08 0.04
C ALA A 389 -12.07 4.86 -0.18
N ILE A 390 -11.67 4.42 -1.39
CA ILE A 390 -10.27 4.25 -1.78
C ILE A 390 -9.61 5.63 -1.96
N ILE A 391 -10.21 6.52 -2.76
CA ILE A 391 -9.62 7.83 -3.08
C ILE A 391 -9.60 8.74 -1.85
N GLY A 392 -10.72 8.86 -1.15
CA GLY A 392 -10.84 9.70 0.05
C GLY A 392 -10.05 9.15 1.23
N GLY A 393 -9.95 7.83 1.35
CA GLY A 393 -9.11 7.20 2.37
C GLY A 393 -7.60 7.42 2.13
N ALA A 394 -7.16 7.45 0.87
CA ALA A 394 -5.77 7.77 0.54
C ALA A 394 -5.38 9.22 0.93
N GLN A 395 -6.31 10.18 0.81
CA GLN A 395 -6.11 11.55 1.28
C GLN A 395 -5.86 11.61 2.80
N PHE A 396 -6.56 10.79 3.59
CA PHE A 396 -6.26 10.68 5.02
C PHE A 396 -4.85 10.15 5.29
N VAL A 397 -4.41 9.12 4.56
CA VAL A 397 -3.05 8.57 4.73
C VAL A 397 -1.99 9.62 4.37
N LYS A 398 -2.21 10.36 3.28
CA LYS A 398 -1.37 11.51 2.89
C LYS A 398 -1.28 12.53 4.02
N ASP A 399 -2.41 13.06 4.47
CA ASP A 399 -2.44 14.16 5.45
C ASP A 399 -1.92 13.75 6.82
N GLN A 400 -2.22 12.53 7.26
CA GLN A 400 -1.86 12.09 8.60
C GLN A 400 -0.43 11.61 8.71
N TYR A 401 0.19 11.11 7.64
CA TYR A 401 1.52 10.51 7.71
C TYR A 401 2.48 11.10 6.68
N ILE A 402 2.16 10.99 5.40
CA ILE A 402 3.10 11.36 4.32
C ILE A 402 3.48 12.84 4.40
N SER A 403 2.50 13.74 4.53
CA SER A 403 2.72 15.19 4.65
C SER A 403 3.38 15.61 5.97
N LYS A 404 3.44 14.72 6.97
CA LYS A 404 4.15 14.94 8.23
C LYS A 404 5.59 14.39 8.22
N GLY A 405 6.08 13.97 7.05
CA GLY A 405 7.43 13.42 6.88
C GLY A 405 7.56 11.94 7.22
N GLN A 406 6.46 11.24 7.54
CA GLN A 406 6.44 9.79 7.72
C GLN A 406 6.12 9.07 6.41
N ASP A 407 6.95 9.34 5.39
CA ASP A 407 6.75 8.90 4.01
C ASP A 407 7.40 7.54 3.67
N THR A 408 7.74 6.73 4.67
CA THR A 408 8.11 5.31 4.52
C THR A 408 7.42 4.49 5.60
N LEU A 409 7.17 3.20 5.36
CA LEU A 409 6.60 2.30 6.40
C LEU A 409 7.46 2.29 7.67
N TYR A 410 8.78 2.38 7.51
CA TYR A 410 9.70 2.52 8.64
C TYR A 410 9.38 3.78 9.46
N LYS A 411 9.27 4.94 8.82
CA LYS A 411 9.01 6.21 9.52
C LYS A 411 7.61 6.23 10.15
N MET A 412 6.62 5.60 9.51
CA MET A 412 5.28 5.42 10.09
C MET A 412 5.32 4.56 11.35
N ARG A 413 6.14 3.49 11.38
CA ARG A 413 6.25 2.60 12.53
C ARG A 413 7.09 3.20 13.65
N TRP A 414 8.25 3.77 13.33
CA TRP A 414 9.28 4.11 14.33
C TRP A 414 9.38 5.60 14.62
N ASN A 415 8.92 6.46 13.70
CA ASN A 415 9.08 7.92 13.75
C ASN A 415 10.50 8.34 14.21
N PRO A 416 11.52 8.17 13.35
CA PRO A 416 12.90 8.50 13.70
C PRO A 416 13.12 9.98 14.07
N GLU A 417 12.27 10.89 13.60
CA GLU A 417 12.31 12.31 13.95
C GLU A 417 11.90 12.53 15.42
N ASN A 418 10.78 11.93 15.81
CA ASN A 418 10.22 11.99 17.16
C ASN A 418 9.84 10.57 17.64
N PRO A 419 10.81 9.77 18.14
CA PRO A 419 10.55 8.40 18.58
C PRO A 419 9.40 8.34 19.58
N THR A 420 8.59 7.29 19.49
CA THR A 420 7.35 7.02 20.27
C THR A 420 6.15 7.93 19.99
N VAL A 421 6.32 9.01 19.22
CA VAL A 421 5.21 9.92 18.86
C VAL A 421 4.58 9.50 17.54
N HIS A 422 3.24 9.53 17.46
CA HIS A 422 2.47 9.36 16.21
C HIS A 422 2.91 8.16 15.37
N GLN A 423 2.88 6.96 15.97
CA GLN A 423 3.25 5.70 15.34
C GLN A 423 2.01 4.94 14.86
N TYR A 424 2.09 4.34 13.68
CA TYR A 424 0.96 3.64 13.07
C TYR A 424 0.57 2.35 13.81
N ALA A 425 1.54 1.65 14.41
CA ALA A 425 1.33 0.34 15.00
C ALA A 425 2.29 0.07 16.17
N THR A 426 1.88 -0.81 17.09
CA THR A 426 2.69 -1.27 18.23
C THR A 426 3.52 -2.52 17.90
N HIS A 427 3.06 -3.36 16.97
CA HIS A 427 3.76 -4.57 16.53
C HIS A 427 5.10 -4.21 15.88
N VAL A 428 6.22 -4.71 16.42
CA VAL A 428 7.58 -4.37 15.95
C VAL A 428 7.85 -4.79 14.51
N MET A 429 7.20 -5.85 14.03
CA MET A 429 7.36 -6.36 12.66
C MET A 429 6.43 -5.70 11.64
N TRP A 430 5.53 -4.79 12.07
CA TRP A 430 4.47 -4.26 11.21
C TRP A 430 5.00 -3.74 9.87
N ALA A 431 6.03 -2.90 9.90
CA ALA A 431 6.59 -2.29 8.68
C ALA A 431 7.16 -3.35 7.72
N VAL A 432 7.85 -4.36 8.25
CA VAL A 432 8.43 -5.46 7.45
C VAL A 432 7.36 -6.34 6.82
N ILE A 433 6.29 -6.63 7.57
CA ILE A 433 5.17 -7.44 7.05
C ILE A 433 4.46 -6.70 5.90
N GLN A 434 4.21 -5.40 6.05
CA GLN A 434 3.62 -4.62 4.96
C GLN A 434 4.58 -4.44 3.79
N ALA A 435 5.88 -4.24 4.05
CA ALA A 435 6.91 -4.13 3.02
C ALA A 435 6.96 -5.36 2.11
N LYS A 436 6.87 -6.56 2.70
CA LYS A 436 6.84 -7.80 1.93
C LYS A 436 5.65 -7.83 0.95
N LYS A 437 4.46 -7.40 1.38
CA LYS A 437 3.28 -7.39 0.49
C LYS A 437 3.46 -6.42 -0.68
N ILE A 438 4.01 -5.23 -0.43
CA ILE A 438 4.34 -4.25 -1.48
C ILE A 438 5.34 -4.86 -2.47
N TYR A 439 6.41 -5.46 -1.95
CA TYR A 439 7.40 -6.17 -2.77
C TYR A 439 6.76 -7.26 -3.63
N ASP A 440 5.97 -8.15 -3.02
CA ASP A 440 5.32 -9.26 -3.71
C ASP A 440 4.40 -8.74 -4.84
N ILE A 441 3.69 -7.63 -4.63
CA ILE A 441 2.85 -7.02 -5.67
C ILE A 441 3.69 -6.50 -6.83
N TYR A 442 4.76 -5.75 -6.56
CA TYR A 442 5.64 -5.24 -7.61
C TYR A 442 6.28 -6.36 -8.43
N GLU A 443 6.71 -7.44 -7.78
CA GLU A 443 7.25 -8.64 -8.45
C GLU A 443 6.19 -9.32 -9.32
N LEU A 444 4.97 -9.49 -8.78
CA LEU A 444 3.89 -10.19 -9.46
C LEU A 444 3.46 -9.50 -10.77
N ILE A 445 3.46 -8.17 -10.79
CA ILE A 445 3.16 -7.37 -11.98
C ILE A 445 4.41 -7.04 -12.82
N GLY A 446 5.59 -7.58 -12.46
CA GLY A 446 6.84 -7.34 -13.18
C GLY A 446 7.29 -5.88 -13.19
N ALA A 447 6.81 -5.05 -12.25
CA ALA A 447 7.04 -3.61 -12.24
C ALA A 447 8.30 -3.18 -11.45
N VAL A 448 9.01 -4.12 -10.82
CA VAL A 448 10.25 -3.85 -10.05
C VAL A 448 11.34 -3.18 -10.89
N THR A 449 11.43 -3.54 -12.18
CA THR A 449 12.47 -3.03 -13.10
C THR A 449 12.00 -1.87 -13.96
N THR A 450 10.70 -1.67 -14.09
CA THR A 450 10.11 -0.63 -14.95
C THR A 450 9.70 0.61 -14.16
N THR A 451 9.55 0.48 -12.84
CA THR A 451 9.13 1.56 -11.94
C THR A 451 10.34 2.23 -11.28
N LYS A 452 10.30 3.56 -11.14
CA LYS A 452 11.22 4.29 -10.27
C LYS A 452 10.89 4.02 -8.81
N LEU A 453 11.73 3.24 -8.14
CA LEU A 453 11.57 2.90 -6.73
C LEU A 453 12.58 3.69 -5.91
N VAL A 454 12.12 4.70 -5.17
CA VAL A 454 12.98 5.52 -4.31
C VAL A 454 12.93 4.96 -2.90
N PHE A 455 14.09 4.71 -2.29
CA PHE A 455 14.22 4.25 -0.93
C PHE A 455 14.91 5.33 -0.08
N ASP A 456 14.40 5.56 1.12
CA ASP A 456 14.97 6.46 2.11
C ASP A 456 15.25 5.70 3.40
N VAL A 457 16.54 5.46 3.62
CA VAL A 457 17.05 4.67 4.74
C VAL A 457 17.43 5.62 5.88
N PRO A 458 16.86 5.46 7.08
CA PRO A 458 17.24 6.28 8.22
C PRO A 458 18.66 5.92 8.68
N ALA A 459 19.37 6.88 9.28
CA ALA A 459 20.62 6.64 10.00
C ALA A 459 20.62 7.43 11.31
N TYR A 460 21.04 6.78 12.39
CA TYR A 460 21.08 7.38 13.73
C TYR A 460 22.51 7.72 14.16
N GLN A 461 22.66 8.64 15.10
CA GLN A 461 23.94 8.87 15.77
C GLN A 461 24.31 7.66 16.64
N GLY A 462 25.60 7.35 16.76
CA GLY A 462 26.08 6.25 17.61
C GLY A 462 25.62 4.85 17.18
N GLN A 463 25.10 4.69 15.96
CA GLN A 463 24.54 3.42 15.50
C GLN A 463 25.62 2.31 15.41
N PRO A 464 25.43 1.16 16.09
CA PRO A 464 26.40 0.08 16.11
C PRO A 464 26.38 -0.75 14.82
N SER A 465 27.11 -1.87 14.80
CA SER A 465 26.91 -2.90 13.79
C SER A 465 25.51 -3.51 13.89
N ALA A 466 25.00 -4.03 12.77
CA ALA A 466 23.66 -4.59 12.72
C ALA A 466 23.52 -5.80 13.67
N PRO A 467 22.54 -5.78 14.59
CA PRO A 467 22.25 -6.94 15.41
C PRO A 467 21.63 -8.06 14.55
N SER A 468 21.90 -9.31 14.93
CA SER A 468 21.17 -10.47 14.42
C SER A 468 19.77 -10.53 15.01
N LEU A 469 18.84 -11.16 14.29
CA LEU A 469 17.50 -11.42 14.83
C LEU A 469 17.64 -12.31 16.08
N PRO A 470 17.12 -11.89 17.26
CA PRO A 470 17.21 -12.70 18.46
C PRO A 470 16.44 -14.02 18.30
N SER A 471 16.99 -15.08 18.91
CA SER A 471 16.28 -16.38 19.04
C SER A 471 14.93 -16.20 19.72
N ALA A 472 13.98 -17.10 19.49
CA ALA A 472 12.63 -17.04 20.08
C ALA A 472 12.66 -16.82 21.61
N THR A 473 13.60 -17.45 22.32
CA THR A 473 13.81 -17.29 23.78
C THR A 473 14.20 -15.89 24.24
N LYS A 474 14.65 -15.02 23.34
CA LYS A 474 15.12 -13.65 23.63
C LYS A 474 14.21 -12.57 23.03
N GLN A 475 13.07 -12.94 22.45
CA GLN A 475 12.16 -12.00 21.78
C GLN A 475 11.18 -11.31 22.72
N TYR A 476 10.93 -11.89 23.88
CA TYR A 476 9.90 -11.46 24.83
C TYR A 476 10.54 -10.66 25.96
N ALA A 477 9.98 -9.48 26.25
CA ALA A 477 10.34 -8.73 27.45
C ALA A 477 9.94 -9.52 28.70
N LEU A 478 10.58 -9.24 29.82
CA LEU A 478 10.17 -9.76 31.12
C LEU A 478 9.68 -8.58 31.95
N ASP A 479 8.38 -8.55 32.25
CA ASP A 479 7.86 -7.59 33.21
C ASP A 479 8.13 -8.13 34.63
N PRO A 480 8.97 -7.45 35.43
CA PRO A 480 9.33 -7.93 36.76
C PRO A 480 8.23 -7.67 37.81
N TYR A 481 7.06 -7.14 37.42
CA TYR A 481 5.99 -6.78 38.34
C TYR A 481 5.60 -7.89 39.33
N LEU A 482 5.60 -9.16 38.89
CA LEU A 482 5.34 -10.34 39.74
C LEU A 482 6.61 -11.11 40.16
N ALA A 483 7.80 -10.54 39.97
CA ALA A 483 9.04 -11.18 40.37
C ALA A 483 9.10 -11.38 41.89
N GLY A 484 9.37 -12.62 42.31
CA GLY A 484 9.38 -13.02 43.72
C GLY A 484 8.08 -13.63 44.23
N ALA A 485 7.01 -13.64 43.42
CA ALA A 485 5.81 -14.41 43.76
C ALA A 485 6.14 -15.91 43.83
N THR A 486 5.46 -16.64 44.71
CA THR A 486 5.47 -18.10 44.74
C THR A 486 4.17 -18.60 44.12
N GLY A 487 4.28 -19.64 43.30
CA GLY A 487 3.12 -20.24 42.66
C GLY A 487 3.24 -21.74 42.58
N LYS A 488 2.12 -22.39 42.30
CA LYS A 488 2.06 -23.84 42.04
C LYS A 488 1.19 -24.15 40.84
N ALA A 489 1.50 -25.26 40.17
CA ALA A 489 0.70 -25.74 39.05
C ALA A 489 -0.64 -26.30 39.54
N THR A 490 -1.75 -25.89 38.94
CA THR A 490 -3.10 -26.39 39.29
C THR A 490 -3.45 -27.70 38.57
N THR A 491 -2.67 -28.05 37.54
CA THR A 491 -2.75 -29.26 36.73
C THR A 491 -1.35 -29.66 36.24
N ASN A 492 -1.24 -30.72 35.45
CA ASN A 492 0.00 -31.04 34.74
C ASN A 492 0.28 -29.97 33.68
N LEU A 493 1.39 -29.24 33.84
CA LEU A 493 1.65 -27.99 33.13
C LEU A 493 2.97 -28.06 32.36
N ASN A 494 2.94 -27.74 31.07
CA ASN A 494 4.17 -27.69 30.27
C ASN A 494 4.96 -26.41 30.58
N MET A 495 6.22 -26.59 30.99
CA MET A 495 7.19 -25.50 31.10
C MET A 495 7.97 -25.39 29.80
N ARG A 496 8.08 -24.18 29.26
CA ARG A 496 8.59 -23.92 27.90
C ARG A 496 9.75 -22.94 27.87
N THR A 497 10.54 -22.95 26.80
CA THR A 497 11.68 -22.04 26.63
C THR A 497 11.26 -20.59 26.32
N TYR A 498 10.05 -20.38 25.79
CA TYR A 498 9.45 -19.06 25.51
C TYR A 498 7.91 -19.18 25.50
N PRO A 499 7.14 -18.09 25.70
CA PRO A 499 5.69 -18.14 25.82
C PRO A 499 5.02 -18.45 24.47
N ASN A 500 4.60 -19.70 24.29
CA ASN A 500 3.92 -20.17 23.08
C ASN A 500 3.16 -21.48 23.36
N THR A 501 2.12 -21.76 22.57
CA THR A 501 1.41 -23.05 22.63
C THR A 501 1.66 -23.94 21.42
N ALA A 502 2.10 -23.38 20.30
CA ALA A 502 2.16 -24.06 19.00
C ALA A 502 3.45 -24.89 18.77
N ASP A 503 4.57 -24.54 19.40
CA ASP A 503 5.85 -25.21 19.19
C ASP A 503 6.08 -26.30 20.25
N ALA A 504 5.94 -27.57 19.88
CA ALA A 504 6.21 -28.69 20.77
C ALA A 504 7.69 -28.80 21.18
N ALA A 505 8.63 -28.35 20.33
CA ALA A 505 10.06 -28.39 20.62
C ALA A 505 10.47 -27.36 21.69
N SER A 506 9.59 -26.40 22.00
CA SER A 506 9.80 -25.45 23.09
C SER A 506 9.59 -26.05 24.48
N ILE A 507 8.98 -27.23 24.59
CA ILE A 507 8.71 -27.86 25.89
C ILE A 507 10.02 -28.31 26.51
N ILE A 508 10.33 -27.74 27.67
CA ILE A 508 11.47 -28.13 28.50
C ILE A 508 11.11 -29.41 29.27
N THR A 509 9.97 -29.37 29.97
CA THR A 509 9.46 -30.48 30.78
C THR A 509 7.97 -30.29 31.09
N ASN A 510 7.33 -31.32 31.65
CA ASN A 510 6.01 -31.23 32.27
C ASN A 510 6.15 -31.13 33.78
N LEU A 511 5.46 -30.16 34.38
CA LEU A 511 5.36 -29.95 35.81
C LEU A 511 4.11 -30.67 36.31
N PRO A 512 4.21 -31.71 37.16
CA PRO A 512 3.06 -32.33 37.78
C PRO A 512 2.21 -31.31 38.54
N LYS A 513 0.91 -31.60 38.68
CA LYS A 513 0.02 -30.84 39.57
C LYS A 513 0.67 -30.65 40.96
N ASP A 514 0.45 -29.48 41.55
CA ASP A 514 0.98 -29.04 42.85
C ASP A 514 2.50 -28.82 42.89
N THR A 515 3.20 -28.87 41.74
CA THR A 515 4.61 -28.44 41.66
C THR A 515 4.74 -26.95 41.97
N SER A 516 5.45 -26.60 43.04
CA SER A 516 5.76 -25.22 43.42
C SER A 516 6.94 -24.63 42.65
N PHE A 517 6.91 -23.33 42.43
CA PHE A 517 7.96 -22.57 41.74
C PHE A 517 7.98 -21.10 42.16
N LYS A 518 9.09 -20.42 41.85
CA LYS A 518 9.20 -18.97 41.98
C LYS A 518 8.89 -18.30 40.65
N VAL A 519 8.09 -17.24 40.66
CA VAL A 519 7.85 -16.37 39.51
C VAL A 519 8.97 -15.34 39.40
N LEU A 520 9.51 -15.21 38.20
CA LEU A 520 10.57 -14.26 37.84
C LEU A 520 10.03 -13.03 37.12
N GLY A 521 8.79 -13.10 36.64
CA GLY A 521 8.08 -12.02 35.96
C GLY A 521 7.02 -12.58 35.02
N GLU A 522 6.41 -11.70 34.24
CA GLU A 522 5.30 -12.04 33.34
C GLU A 522 5.43 -11.41 31.96
N ASN A 523 4.70 -11.96 31.00
CA ASN A 523 4.45 -11.36 29.69
C ASN A 523 3.24 -12.02 29.01
N GLY A 524 2.19 -11.24 28.73
CA GLY A 524 1.10 -11.65 27.84
C GLY A 524 0.35 -12.93 28.25
N GLY A 525 0.04 -13.09 29.55
CA GLY A 525 -0.63 -14.29 30.08
C GLY A 525 0.31 -15.47 30.36
N TRP A 526 1.61 -15.21 30.47
CA TRP A 526 2.60 -16.22 30.80
C TRP A 526 3.48 -15.75 31.95
N PHE A 527 3.77 -16.65 32.87
CA PHE A 527 4.75 -16.43 33.92
C PHE A 527 6.07 -17.07 33.54
N LYS A 528 7.16 -16.31 33.64
CA LYS A 528 8.49 -16.87 33.67
C LYS A 528 8.75 -17.36 35.09
N VAL A 529 9.15 -18.62 35.24
CA VAL A 529 9.30 -19.28 36.54
C VAL A 529 10.66 -19.95 36.67
N SER A 530 11.09 -20.19 37.91
CA SER A 530 12.23 -21.02 38.27
C SER A 530 11.74 -22.22 39.08
N VAL A 531 11.98 -23.42 38.55
CA VAL A 531 11.66 -24.72 39.18
C VAL A 531 12.99 -25.44 39.42
N ASN A 532 13.39 -25.66 40.68
CA ASN A 532 14.64 -26.34 41.04
C ASN A 532 15.89 -25.76 40.33
N GLY A 533 15.93 -24.44 40.12
CA GLY A 533 17.04 -23.75 39.44
C GLY A 533 16.95 -23.74 37.91
N GLN A 534 15.98 -24.44 37.30
CA GLN A 534 15.72 -24.38 35.86
C GLN A 534 14.65 -23.31 35.56
N GLU A 535 14.96 -22.38 34.65
CA GLU A 535 14.01 -21.36 34.22
C GLU A 535 13.17 -21.81 33.01
N GLY A 536 11.92 -21.36 32.97
CA GLY A 536 11.05 -21.53 31.81
C GLY A 536 9.78 -20.69 31.92
N TRP A 537 8.90 -20.82 30.94
CA TRP A 537 7.62 -20.11 30.86
C TRP A 537 6.46 -21.09 31.04
N VAL A 538 5.47 -20.71 31.82
CA VAL A 538 4.23 -21.45 32.05
C VAL A 538 3.03 -20.54 31.78
N PHE A 539 1.94 -21.12 31.28
CA PHE A 539 0.70 -20.39 30.99
C PHE A 539 -0.04 -20.10 32.29
N ASP A 540 -0.45 -18.86 32.51
CA ASP A 540 -0.94 -18.36 33.81
C ASP A 540 -2.27 -18.98 34.25
N ASP A 541 -3.16 -19.33 33.30
CA ASP A 541 -4.42 -20.02 33.55
C ASP A 541 -4.27 -21.33 34.37
N TYR A 542 -3.08 -21.94 34.34
CA TYR A 542 -2.77 -23.17 35.06
C TYR A 542 -1.89 -22.96 36.30
N VAL A 543 -1.81 -21.72 36.80
CA VAL A 543 -1.02 -21.34 37.96
C VAL A 543 -1.91 -20.78 39.06
N GLN A 544 -1.69 -21.23 40.29
CA GLN A 544 -2.18 -20.56 41.49
C GLN A 544 -1.00 -19.83 42.16
N LEU A 545 -1.09 -18.51 42.29
CA LEU A 545 -0.12 -17.73 43.06
C LEU A 545 -0.43 -17.84 44.55
N GLU A 546 0.49 -18.38 45.34
CA GLU A 546 0.29 -18.68 46.77
C GLU A 546 0.39 -17.41 47.62
N ASN A 547 1.28 -16.49 47.24
CA ASN A 547 1.38 -15.16 47.83
C ASN A 547 0.86 -14.05 46.90
N GLY A 548 0.07 -14.41 45.89
CA GLY A 548 -0.60 -13.45 45.00
C GLY A 548 -1.97 -13.06 45.54
N LEU A 549 -2.27 -11.77 45.58
CA LEU A 549 -3.58 -11.22 45.87
C LEU A 549 -4.23 -10.81 44.56
N GLN A 550 -5.34 -11.45 44.17
CA GLN A 550 -6.08 -11.10 42.96
C GLN A 550 -6.92 -9.85 43.20
N ILE A 551 -6.87 -8.89 42.29
CA ILE A 551 -7.70 -7.68 42.36
C ILE A 551 -9.09 -8.01 41.82
N VAL A 552 -10.14 -7.58 42.53
CA VAL A 552 -11.54 -7.70 42.08
C VAL A 552 -11.74 -7.08 40.69
N ASP A 553 -12.68 -7.65 39.94
CA ASP A 553 -13.13 -7.06 38.67
C ASP A 553 -13.88 -5.76 38.95
N MET A 554 -13.35 -4.63 38.49
CA MET A 554 -13.83 -3.29 38.80
C MET A 554 -13.58 -2.31 37.67
N ASN A 555 -14.41 -1.28 37.61
CA ASN A 555 -14.23 -0.13 36.70
C ASN A 555 -13.23 0.91 37.23
N ILE A 556 -12.48 0.63 38.31
CA ILE A 556 -11.51 1.56 38.92
C ILE A 556 -10.17 0.86 39.17
N THR A 557 -9.07 1.62 39.12
CA THR A 557 -7.73 1.13 39.49
C THR A 557 -7.55 1.12 41.01
N LEU A 558 -6.90 0.10 41.55
CA LEU A 558 -6.61 -0.01 42.98
C LEU A 558 -5.34 0.76 43.34
N ASN A 559 -5.44 1.73 44.27
CA ASN A 559 -4.28 2.45 44.78
C ASN A 559 -3.46 1.58 45.73
N VAL A 560 -2.15 1.50 45.47
CA VAL A 560 -1.15 1.02 46.43
C VAL A 560 -0.70 2.20 47.27
N ARG A 561 -0.76 2.09 48.58
CA ARG A 561 -0.50 3.18 49.52
C ARG A 561 0.74 2.94 50.35
N SER A 562 1.35 4.04 50.78
CA SER A 562 2.53 4.03 51.65
C SER A 562 2.24 3.49 53.05
N GLU A 563 1.02 3.74 53.55
CA GLU A 563 0.53 3.32 54.86
C GLU A 563 -0.89 2.75 54.74
N PRO A 564 -1.39 1.96 55.72
CA PRO A 564 -2.73 1.36 55.70
C PRO A 564 -3.82 2.41 56.02
N SER A 565 -3.94 3.44 55.18
CA SER A 565 -4.90 4.54 55.31
C SER A 565 -5.31 5.10 53.96
N THR A 566 -6.59 5.47 53.82
CA THR A 566 -7.15 6.09 52.60
C THR A 566 -6.63 7.50 52.33
N THR A 567 -5.94 8.13 53.29
CA THR A 567 -5.30 9.45 53.14
C THR A 567 -3.80 9.36 52.91
N ALA A 568 -3.20 8.17 52.99
CA ALA A 568 -1.78 7.97 52.78
C ALA A 568 -1.38 8.19 51.31
N ALA A 569 -0.12 8.58 51.11
CA ALA A 569 0.43 8.83 49.78
C ALA A 569 0.32 7.57 48.90
N ILE A 570 -0.12 7.77 47.66
CA ILE A 570 -0.26 6.74 46.65
C ILE A 570 1.13 6.45 46.08
N LEU A 571 1.59 5.21 46.24
CA LEU A 571 2.85 4.70 45.68
C LEU A 571 2.69 4.29 44.21
N GLY A 572 1.47 3.94 43.81
CA GLY A 572 1.12 3.54 42.46
C GLY A 572 -0.27 2.93 42.40
N THR A 573 -0.57 2.29 41.27
CA THR A 573 -1.88 1.67 41.03
C THR A 573 -1.74 0.28 40.44
N VAL A 574 -2.69 -0.61 40.76
CA VAL A 574 -2.83 -1.95 40.18
C VAL A 574 -4.09 -2.00 39.31
N LYS A 575 -4.00 -2.70 38.18
CA LYS A 575 -5.12 -2.87 37.25
C LYS A 575 -6.15 -3.87 37.81
N PRO A 576 -7.45 -3.67 37.53
CA PRO A 576 -8.49 -4.68 37.79
C PRO A 576 -8.14 -6.04 37.18
N ASN A 577 -8.61 -7.13 37.79
CA ASN A 577 -8.35 -8.52 37.39
C ASN A 577 -6.88 -8.96 37.38
N GLY A 578 -5.94 -8.07 37.68
CA GLY A 578 -4.53 -8.40 37.85
C GLY A 578 -4.22 -9.01 39.22
N PHE A 579 -2.93 -9.26 39.44
CA PHE A 579 -2.41 -9.73 40.73
C PHE A 579 -1.52 -8.66 41.37
N ILE A 580 -1.32 -8.72 42.67
CA ILE A 580 -0.23 -8.06 43.37
C ILE A 580 0.36 -9.02 44.40
N ILE A 581 1.67 -8.95 44.63
CA ILE A 581 2.33 -9.82 45.61
C ILE A 581 1.94 -9.35 47.02
N GLY A 582 1.32 -10.21 47.80
CA GLY A 582 1.11 -10.00 49.23
C GLY A 582 2.38 -10.32 50.03
N ALA A 583 2.72 -9.45 50.97
CA ALA A 583 3.78 -9.74 51.93
C ALA A 583 3.29 -10.81 52.92
N VAL A 584 4.14 -11.79 53.21
CA VAL A 584 3.83 -12.90 54.12
C VAL A 584 4.82 -12.92 55.28
N ASP A 585 4.38 -13.40 56.44
CA ASP A 585 5.22 -13.60 57.62
C ASP A 585 6.04 -14.90 57.54
N ASP A 586 6.80 -15.22 58.60
CA ASP A 586 7.62 -16.43 58.69
C ASP A 586 6.81 -17.73 58.62
N LYS A 587 5.49 -17.68 58.76
CA LYS A 587 4.56 -18.81 58.66
C LYS A 587 3.89 -18.89 57.29
N GLY A 588 4.16 -17.94 56.39
CA GLY A 588 3.52 -17.82 55.08
C GLY A 588 2.13 -17.19 55.12
N GLU A 589 1.73 -16.58 56.24
CA GLU A 589 0.45 -15.89 56.34
C GLU A 589 0.57 -14.43 55.88
N PHE A 590 -0.44 -13.93 55.15
CA PHE A 590 -0.44 -12.53 54.70
C PHE A 590 -0.37 -11.54 55.87
N ILE A 591 0.56 -10.61 55.81
CA ILE A 591 0.71 -9.52 56.78
C ILE A 591 -0.43 -8.51 56.59
N LYS A 592 -1.13 -8.18 57.68
CA LYS A 592 -2.29 -7.29 57.67
C LYS A 592 -2.27 -6.25 58.79
N ASN A 593 -2.94 -5.14 58.53
CA ASN A 593 -3.30 -4.15 59.53
C ASN A 593 -4.78 -3.78 59.35
N GLY A 594 -5.64 -4.36 60.18
CA GLY A 594 -7.09 -4.26 60.01
C GLY A 594 -7.54 -4.77 58.63
N ALA A 595 -8.24 -3.93 57.88
CA ALA A 595 -8.72 -4.21 56.52
C ALA A 595 -7.66 -3.98 55.42
N TRP A 596 -6.38 -3.83 55.78
CA TRP A 596 -5.30 -3.60 54.82
C TRP A 596 -4.36 -4.80 54.72
N TYR A 597 -4.04 -5.19 53.50
CA TYR A 597 -2.97 -6.15 53.19
C TYR A 597 -1.69 -5.40 52.89
N GLN A 598 -0.60 -5.85 53.48
CA GLN A 598 0.73 -5.41 53.07
C GLN A 598 1.11 -6.12 51.77
N VAL A 599 1.70 -5.39 50.84
CA VAL A 599 2.03 -5.87 49.49
C VAL A 599 3.44 -5.45 49.08
N ILE A 600 4.00 -6.16 48.11
CA ILE A 600 5.21 -5.79 47.41
C ILE A 600 4.84 -5.20 46.05
N TYR A 601 5.19 -3.93 45.84
CA TYR A 601 4.94 -3.18 44.62
C TYR A 601 6.25 -2.56 44.12
N ASN A 602 6.69 -2.94 42.92
CA ASN A 602 7.97 -2.50 42.33
C ASN A 602 9.16 -2.66 43.31
N GLY A 603 9.20 -3.80 44.00
CA GLY A 603 10.26 -4.13 44.97
C GLY A 603 10.20 -3.39 46.31
N LYS A 604 9.14 -2.60 46.55
CA LYS A 604 8.94 -1.86 47.82
C LYS A 604 7.67 -2.32 48.52
N THR A 605 7.63 -2.15 49.82
CA THR A 605 6.44 -2.42 50.63
C THR A 605 5.39 -1.32 50.46
N GLY A 606 4.13 -1.72 50.32
CA GLY A 606 2.96 -0.85 50.32
C GLY A 606 1.73 -1.54 50.92
N TRP A 607 0.58 -0.90 50.81
CA TRP A 607 -0.68 -1.36 51.40
C TRP A 607 -1.85 -1.23 50.42
N VAL A 608 -2.71 -2.24 50.39
CA VAL A 608 -3.97 -2.24 49.63
C VAL A 608 -5.14 -2.65 50.52
N HIS A 609 -6.34 -2.13 50.23
CA HIS A 609 -7.53 -2.41 51.03
C HIS A 609 -8.17 -3.75 50.64
N SER A 610 -8.67 -4.50 51.62
CA SER A 610 -9.20 -5.85 51.47
C SER A 610 -10.45 -5.95 50.59
N ASP A 611 -11.26 -4.88 50.55
CA ASP A 611 -12.49 -4.84 49.74
C ASP A 611 -12.22 -5.02 48.24
N TYR A 612 -10.97 -4.81 47.84
CA TYR A 612 -10.55 -4.87 46.45
C TYR A 612 -9.78 -6.15 46.12
N ILE A 613 -9.79 -7.15 47.00
CA ILE A 613 -9.03 -8.39 46.85
C ILE A 613 -9.97 -9.60 46.82
N VAL A 614 -9.88 -10.40 45.76
CA VAL A 614 -10.48 -11.74 45.68
C VAL A 614 -9.45 -12.72 46.24
N LYS A 615 -9.78 -13.40 47.34
CA LYS A 615 -8.98 -14.56 47.76
C LYS A 615 -9.30 -15.70 46.81
N LYS A 616 -8.30 -16.19 46.06
CA LYS A 616 -8.41 -17.44 45.30
C LYS A 616 -7.41 -18.47 45.78
#